data_AF-A0A7W0U565-F1
#
_entry.id   AF-A0A7W0U565-F1
#
_cell.length_a   1.000
_cell.length_b   1.000
_cell.length_c   1.000
_cell.angle_alpha   90.00
_cell.angle_beta   90.00
_cell.angle_gamma   90.00
#
_symmetry.space_group_name_H-M   'P 1'
#
loop_
_entity.id
_entity.type
_entity.pdbx_description
1 polymer ?
#
loop_
_entity_poly.entity_id
_entity_poly.type
_entity_poly.pdbx_seq_one_letter_code
_entity_poly.pdbx_strand_id
1 'polypeptide(L)'
;MGTPLPRRRVLLAVATAAGALGLASACTGSSTPIIPTSAAPTAPDPLLAVLEERAGLVEAYAAAGRQHPQLLPRLQPLRTQTEEQVMALRLALALPERTPASTALGTTGTTGASGTSGTSGATTSPTATAVPVEPAVTLSGLRAAVRASGSAAAAVCATTTAERAPLVGSLAAAAACHELLLS
;
A
#
# COMPACT_ATOMS: atom_id res chain seq x y z
N MET A 1 33.04 2.37 -42.64
CA MET A 1 31.84 3.22 -42.50
C MET A 1 31.64 3.49 -41.01
N GLY A 2 32.10 4.64 -40.52
CA GLY A 2 32.02 5.02 -39.11
C GLY A 2 30.78 5.86 -38.84
N THR A 3 29.95 5.45 -37.90
CA THR A 3 28.79 6.22 -37.44
C THR A 3 29.21 7.10 -36.24
N PRO A 4 29.01 8.43 -36.29
CA PRO A 4 29.21 9.29 -35.13
C PRO A 4 28.00 9.23 -34.19
N LEU A 5 28.22 9.01 -32.89
CA LEU A 5 27.18 9.12 -31.86
C LEU A 5 27.15 10.55 -31.28
N PRO A 6 25.99 11.25 -31.29
CA PRO A 6 25.86 12.55 -30.64
C PRO A 6 25.49 12.42 -29.15
N ARG A 7 26.18 13.24 -28.35
CA ARG A 7 26.04 13.47 -26.90
C ARG A 7 24.67 14.05 -26.53
N ARG A 8 24.11 13.66 -25.37
CA ARG A 8 23.40 14.59 -24.46
C ARG A 8 23.56 14.18 -22.99
N ARG A 9 24.37 14.93 -22.26
CA ARG A 9 24.38 14.98 -20.79
C ARG A 9 23.32 15.99 -20.38
N VAL A 10 22.32 15.58 -19.61
CA VAL A 10 21.32 16.49 -19.03
C VAL A 10 21.60 16.56 -17.53
N LEU A 11 22.20 17.67 -17.11
CA LEU A 11 22.30 18.07 -15.72
C LEU A 11 20.95 18.66 -15.31
N LEU A 12 20.22 17.96 -14.42
CA LEU A 12 19.07 18.54 -13.73
C LEU A 12 19.53 19.04 -12.36
N ALA A 13 20.00 20.28 -12.34
CA ALA A 13 20.05 21.10 -11.15
C ALA A 13 18.68 21.77 -10.99
N VAL A 14 17.88 21.32 -10.03
CA VAL A 14 16.65 22.01 -9.63
C VAL A 14 16.91 22.67 -8.28
N ALA A 15 17.13 23.98 -8.36
CA ALA A 15 17.04 24.89 -7.24
C ALA A 15 15.56 25.20 -6.97
N THR A 16 15.13 25.12 -5.71
CA THR A 16 13.98 25.87 -5.22
C THR A 16 14.31 26.49 -3.87
N ALA A 17 13.88 27.74 -3.75
CA ALA A 17 14.32 28.74 -2.81
C ALA A 17 13.41 28.84 -1.58
N ALA A 18 14.00 29.38 -0.51
CA ALA A 18 13.45 30.35 0.45
C ALA A 18 12.03 30.16 1.01
N GLY A 19 11.97 30.03 2.35
CA GLY A 19 10.77 30.28 3.14
C GLY A 19 11.12 30.42 4.63
N ALA A 20 11.59 31.61 5.03
CA ALA A 20 11.83 31.98 6.42
C ALA A 20 10.61 32.70 7.00
N LEU A 21 10.01 32.12 8.04
CA LEU A 21 9.10 32.73 9.04
C LEU A 21 9.20 31.76 10.25
N GLY A 22 9.66 32.10 11.45
CA GLY A 22 9.63 33.37 12.16
C GLY A 22 8.47 33.38 13.14
N LEU A 23 8.57 32.67 14.28
CA LEU A 23 7.87 33.02 15.53
C LEU A 23 8.65 32.48 16.74
N ALA A 24 9.24 33.41 17.48
CA ALA A 24 9.66 33.22 18.87
C ALA A 24 8.41 33.18 19.76
N SER A 25 8.39 32.25 20.73
CA SER A 25 7.49 32.33 21.89
C SER A 25 8.32 32.15 23.15
N ALA A 26 8.25 33.16 24.02
CA ALA A 26 9.04 33.29 25.24
C ALA A 26 8.22 32.83 26.46
N CYS A 27 8.94 32.17 27.38
CA CYS A 27 8.83 32.18 28.85
C CYS A 27 7.48 31.91 29.56
N THR A 28 7.47 30.85 30.37
CA THR A 28 7.10 30.76 31.82
C THR A 28 7.35 29.28 32.21
N GLY A 29 8.12 28.89 33.22
CA GLY A 29 8.08 29.31 34.61
C GLY A 29 7.07 28.45 35.38
N SER A 30 7.48 27.27 35.88
CA SER A 30 6.95 26.61 37.10
C SER A 30 7.55 25.20 37.26
N SER A 31 8.29 25.00 38.35
CA SER A 31 8.71 23.68 38.81
C SER A 31 7.49 22.88 39.28
N THR A 32 7.29 21.70 38.70
CA THR A 32 6.26 20.73 39.11
C THR A 32 6.88 19.35 39.33
N PRO A 33 6.33 18.56 40.27
CA PRO A 33 7.00 17.42 40.86
C PRO A 33 7.23 16.30 39.86
N ILE A 34 8.33 15.57 40.03
CA ILE A 34 8.67 14.36 39.28
C ILE A 34 7.65 13.28 39.67
N ILE A 35 6.55 13.24 38.95
CA ILE A 35 5.66 12.08 38.86
C ILE A 35 6.40 11.09 37.95
N PRO A 36 6.49 9.79 38.28
CA PRO A 36 7.08 8.81 37.37
C PRO A 36 6.28 8.83 36.06
N THR A 37 6.91 9.35 35.00
CA THR A 37 6.36 9.39 33.65
C THR A 37 5.94 7.98 33.26
N SER A 38 4.62 7.76 33.23
CA SER A 38 4.01 6.68 32.47
C SER A 38 4.54 6.81 31.04
N ALA A 39 5.38 5.88 30.61
CA ALA A 39 5.90 5.85 29.26
C ALA A 39 4.73 5.91 28.28
N ALA A 40 4.63 7.00 27.52
CA ALA A 40 3.65 7.11 26.46
C ALA A 40 3.88 5.95 25.46
N PRO A 41 2.82 5.31 24.95
CA PRO A 41 2.98 4.29 23.92
C PRO A 41 3.69 4.92 22.71
N THR A 42 4.82 4.35 22.30
CA THR A 42 5.54 4.78 21.10
C THR A 42 4.58 4.66 19.92
N ALA A 43 4.39 5.77 19.18
CA ALA A 43 3.58 5.74 17.98
C ALA A 43 4.16 4.71 16.98
N PRO A 44 3.31 3.91 16.31
CA PRO A 44 3.76 2.95 15.31
C PRO A 44 4.45 3.66 14.13
N ASP A 45 5.42 2.97 13.52
CA ASP A 45 6.14 3.49 12.34
C ASP A 45 5.14 3.76 11.20
N PRO A 46 5.07 4.99 10.64
CA PRO A 46 4.11 5.33 9.59
C PRO A 46 4.28 4.50 8.31
N LEU A 47 5.46 3.90 8.08
CA LEU A 47 5.67 3.01 6.94
C LEU A 47 4.89 1.69 7.03
N LEU A 48 4.41 1.30 8.22
CA LEU A 48 3.55 0.12 8.37
C LEU A 48 2.22 0.30 7.63
N ALA A 49 1.60 1.47 7.72
CA ALA A 49 0.37 1.77 7.01
C ALA A 49 0.59 1.72 5.48
N VAL A 50 1.70 2.29 5.00
CA VAL A 50 2.07 2.24 3.58
C VAL A 50 2.31 0.80 3.11
N LEU A 51 2.93 -0.03 3.94
CA LEU A 51 3.13 -1.46 3.66
C LEU A 51 1.80 -2.20 3.54
N GLU A 52 0.87 -1.98 4.46
CA GLU A 52 -0.46 -2.60 4.45
C GLU A 52 -1.25 -2.21 3.21
N GLU A 53 -1.27 -0.93 2.84
CA GLU A 53 -1.92 -0.47 1.62
C GLU A 53 -1.31 -1.08 0.36
N ARG A 54 0.03 -1.18 0.29
CA ARG A 54 0.71 -1.78 -0.87
C ARG A 54 0.43 -3.28 -0.97
N ALA A 55 0.39 -3.98 0.16
CA ALA A 55 -0.01 -5.39 0.20
C ALA A 55 -1.47 -5.57 -0.25
N GLY A 56 -2.37 -4.71 0.23
CA GLY A 56 -3.77 -4.70 -0.21
C GLY A 56 -3.91 -4.46 -1.71
N LEU A 57 -3.05 -3.62 -2.30
CA LEU A 57 -3.04 -3.37 -3.74
C LEU A 57 -2.60 -4.60 -4.55
N VAL A 58 -1.63 -5.38 -4.05
CA VAL A 58 -1.24 -6.68 -4.67
C VAL A 58 -2.44 -7.63 -4.70
N GLU A 59 -3.17 -7.72 -3.58
CA GLU A 59 -4.38 -8.55 -3.48
C GLU A 59 -5.49 -8.07 -4.42
N ALA A 60 -5.68 -6.75 -4.54
CA ALA A 60 -6.64 -6.16 -5.45
C ALA A 60 -6.33 -6.48 -6.92
N TYR A 61 -5.06 -6.39 -7.34
CA TYR A 61 -4.65 -6.82 -8.68
C TYR A 61 -4.89 -8.31 -8.92
N ALA A 62 -4.58 -9.16 -7.93
CA ALA A 62 -4.83 -10.60 -8.03
C ALA A 62 -6.33 -10.91 -8.13
N ALA A 63 -7.17 -10.24 -7.35
CA ALA A 63 -8.63 -10.38 -7.40
C ALA A 63 -9.19 -9.94 -8.75
N ALA A 64 -8.77 -8.77 -9.24
CA ALA A 64 -9.18 -8.27 -10.56
C ALA A 64 -8.76 -9.21 -11.69
N GLY A 65 -7.55 -9.79 -11.61
CA GLY A 65 -7.07 -10.78 -12.59
C GLY A 65 -7.87 -12.08 -12.59
N ARG A 66 -8.35 -12.56 -11.43
CA ARG A 66 -9.24 -13.72 -11.34
C ARG A 66 -10.63 -13.42 -11.90
N GLN A 67 -11.13 -12.21 -11.65
CA GLN A 67 -12.46 -11.77 -12.08
C GLN A 67 -12.52 -11.43 -13.57
N HIS A 68 -11.42 -10.91 -14.13
CA HIS A 68 -11.29 -10.53 -15.52
C HIS A 68 -9.97 -11.06 -16.12
N PRO A 69 -9.94 -12.35 -16.51
CA PRO A 69 -8.72 -12.97 -17.05
C PRO A 69 -8.12 -12.24 -18.25
N GLN A 70 -8.95 -11.58 -19.07
CA GLN A 70 -8.51 -10.77 -20.20
C GLN A 70 -7.66 -9.55 -19.80
N LEU A 71 -7.72 -9.10 -18.54
CA LEU A 71 -6.89 -8.02 -18.02
C LEU A 71 -5.54 -8.51 -17.47
N LEU A 72 -5.35 -9.83 -17.28
CA LEU A 72 -4.13 -10.37 -16.68
C LEU A 72 -2.84 -9.91 -17.36
N PRO A 73 -2.72 -9.88 -18.71
CA PRO A 73 -1.49 -9.42 -19.36
C PRO A 73 -1.13 -7.97 -19.02
N ARG A 74 -2.12 -7.13 -18.73
CA ARG A 74 -1.94 -5.72 -18.33
C ARG A 74 -1.66 -5.58 -16.84
N LEU A 75 -2.35 -6.35 -15.99
CA LEU A 75 -2.27 -6.23 -14.54
C LEU A 75 -1.04 -6.95 -13.94
N GLN A 76 -0.56 -8.02 -14.58
CA GLN A 76 0.55 -8.83 -14.07
C GLN A 76 1.86 -8.03 -13.86
N PRO A 77 2.34 -7.21 -14.81
CA PRO A 77 3.55 -6.40 -14.57
C PRO A 77 3.37 -5.38 -13.43
N LEU A 78 2.17 -4.78 -13.31
CA LEU A 78 1.87 -3.84 -12.21
C LEU A 78 1.88 -4.55 -10.85
N ARG A 79 1.36 -5.79 -10.80
CA ARG A 79 1.38 -6.61 -9.59
C ARG A 79 2.80 -6.97 -9.18
N THR A 80 3.62 -7.48 -10.11
CA THR A 80 5.02 -7.82 -9.84
C THR A 80 5.81 -6.63 -9.29
N GLN A 81 5.68 -5.46 -9.93
CA GLN A 81 6.31 -4.23 -9.46
C GLN A 81 5.86 -3.86 -8.02
N THR A 82 4.57 -4.03 -7.72
CA THR A 82 4.03 -3.74 -6.38
C THR A 82 4.51 -4.76 -5.34
N GLU A 83 4.67 -6.03 -5.71
CA GLU A 83 5.27 -7.07 -4.86
C GLU A 83 6.72 -6.74 -4.50
N GLU A 84 7.53 -6.31 -5.47
CA GLU A 84 8.91 -5.84 -5.22
C GLU A 84 8.96 -4.65 -4.25
N GLN A 85 8.01 -3.72 -4.37
CA GLN A 85 7.87 -2.58 -3.47
C GLN A 85 7.48 -2.99 -2.05
N VAL A 86 6.56 -3.94 -1.90
CA VAL A 86 6.19 -4.52 -0.60
C VAL A 86 7.42 -5.16 0.05
N MET A 87 8.24 -5.87 -0.73
CA MET A 87 9.49 -6.45 -0.22
C MET A 87 10.50 -5.39 0.20
N ALA A 88 10.70 -4.35 -0.60
CA ALA A 88 11.58 -3.23 -0.24
C ALA A 88 11.13 -2.52 1.05
N LEU A 89 9.83 -2.33 1.25
CA LEU A 89 9.28 -1.78 2.49
C LEU A 89 9.50 -2.69 3.70
N ARG A 90 9.32 -4.00 3.55
CA ARG A 90 9.60 -4.97 4.64
C ARG A 90 11.06 -4.92 5.06
N LEU A 91 11.98 -4.86 4.11
CA LEU A 91 13.41 -4.71 4.39
C LEU A 91 13.72 -3.39 5.11
N ALA A 92 13.13 -2.27 4.67
CA ALA A 92 13.31 -0.96 5.31
C ALA A 92 12.74 -0.88 6.75
N LEU A 93 11.76 -1.74 7.06
CA LEU A 93 11.16 -1.90 8.38
C LEU A 93 11.83 -3.00 9.22
N ALA A 94 12.87 -3.67 8.70
CA ALA A 94 13.49 -4.84 9.31
C ALA A 94 12.48 -5.94 9.71
N LEU A 95 11.39 -6.07 8.94
CA LEU A 95 10.37 -7.10 9.13
C LEU A 95 10.84 -8.42 8.48
N PRO A 96 10.55 -9.58 9.09
CA PRO A 96 10.84 -10.86 8.46
C PRO A 96 10.05 -10.99 7.15
N GLU A 97 10.65 -11.64 6.15
CA GLU A 97 9.92 -11.98 4.92
C GLU A 97 8.72 -12.87 5.29
N ARG A 98 7.50 -12.46 4.92
CA ARG A 98 6.38 -13.41 4.92
C ARG A 98 6.63 -14.36 3.76
N THR A 99 7.19 -15.53 4.06
CA THR A 99 7.18 -16.67 3.15
C THR A 99 5.73 -16.92 2.76
N PRO A 100 5.37 -17.00 1.47
CA PRO A 100 4.01 -17.39 1.09
C PRO A 100 3.78 -18.79 1.66
N ALA A 101 2.75 -18.93 2.50
CA ALA A 101 2.37 -20.21 3.07
C ALA A 101 2.14 -21.20 1.92
N SER A 102 3.06 -22.16 1.80
CA SER A 102 2.85 -23.35 0.99
C SER A 102 1.56 -23.99 1.47
N THR A 103 0.61 -24.17 0.54
CA THR A 103 -0.63 -24.91 0.77
C THR A 103 -0.26 -26.33 1.19
N ALA A 104 -0.09 -26.55 2.49
CA ALA A 104 0.03 -27.87 3.08
C ALA A 104 -1.34 -28.52 2.99
N LEU A 105 -1.54 -29.22 1.87
CA LEU A 105 -2.55 -30.24 1.70
C LEU A 105 -2.23 -31.34 2.70
N GLY A 106 -3.04 -31.44 3.76
CA GLY A 106 -2.77 -32.34 4.89
C GLY A 106 -4.04 -32.79 5.60
N THR A 107 -4.66 -33.80 5.01
CA THR A 107 -5.30 -34.97 5.67
C THR A 107 -6.44 -34.75 6.67
N THR A 108 -7.64 -35.04 6.16
CA THR A 108 -8.75 -35.78 6.77
C THR A 108 -8.64 -36.11 8.27
N GLY A 109 -9.43 -35.41 9.08
CA GLY A 109 -9.82 -35.81 10.44
C GLY A 109 -11.34 -35.85 10.54
N THR A 110 -11.91 -37.05 10.53
CA THR A 110 -13.35 -37.31 10.65
C THR A 110 -13.73 -37.48 12.13
N THR A 111 -15.01 -37.22 12.42
CA THR A 111 -15.78 -37.44 13.67
C THR A 111 -15.63 -36.33 14.72
N GLY A 112 -16.67 -35.73 15.29
CA GLY A 112 -18.13 -35.88 15.21
C GLY A 112 -18.71 -35.34 16.52
N ALA A 113 -19.80 -34.55 16.49
CA ALA A 113 -20.76 -34.45 17.60
C ALA A 113 -21.97 -33.57 17.21
N SER A 114 -23.13 -34.11 17.55
CA SER A 114 -24.49 -33.58 17.38
C SER A 114 -24.76 -32.28 18.14
N GLY A 115 -25.66 -31.47 17.58
CA GLY A 115 -26.37 -30.41 18.27
C GLY A 115 -27.67 -30.09 17.53
N THR A 116 -28.80 -30.45 18.14
CA THR A 116 -30.14 -30.46 17.58
C THR A 116 -30.83 -29.10 17.66
N SER A 117 -31.47 -28.73 16.54
CA SER A 117 -32.67 -27.90 16.31
C SER A 117 -32.99 -26.64 17.13
N GLY A 118 -33.20 -25.55 16.40
CA GLY A 118 -34.08 -24.43 16.75
C GLY A 118 -34.63 -23.78 15.47
N THR A 119 -35.95 -23.78 15.32
CA THR A 119 -36.70 -23.60 14.07
C THR A 119 -37.28 -22.20 13.91
N SER A 120 -37.37 -21.77 12.64
CA SER A 120 -38.29 -20.77 12.04
C SER A 120 -38.01 -19.28 12.17
N GLY A 121 -37.91 -18.62 11.00
CA GLY A 121 -38.19 -17.20 10.86
C GLY A 121 -37.76 -16.56 9.54
N ALA A 122 -38.63 -16.63 8.55
CA ALA A 122 -38.73 -15.72 7.39
C ALA A 122 -37.64 -15.75 6.28
N THR A 123 -38.08 -16.38 5.19
CA THR A 123 -37.67 -16.24 3.80
C THR A 123 -37.66 -14.78 3.34
N THR A 124 -36.48 -14.19 3.18
CA THR A 124 -36.20 -13.30 2.04
C THR A 124 -34.88 -13.75 1.46
N SER A 125 -34.96 -14.67 0.50
CA SER A 125 -33.86 -14.96 -0.40
C SER A 125 -33.52 -13.63 -1.09
N PRO A 126 -32.36 -12.99 -0.86
CA PRO A 126 -31.90 -12.03 -1.84
C PRO A 126 -31.58 -12.89 -3.05
N THR A 127 -32.46 -12.91 -4.04
CA THR A 127 -32.05 -13.14 -5.41
C THR A 127 -31.15 -11.97 -5.76
N ALA A 128 -29.91 -12.01 -5.27
CA ALA A 128 -28.84 -11.19 -5.77
C ALA A 128 -28.59 -11.72 -7.16
N THR A 129 -29.28 -11.15 -8.14
CA THR A 129 -28.79 -11.13 -9.51
C THR A 129 -27.38 -10.54 -9.41
N ALA A 130 -26.37 -11.41 -9.32
CA ALA A 130 -24.98 -11.02 -9.29
C ALA A 130 -24.69 -10.36 -10.63
N VAL A 131 -24.88 -9.05 -10.69
CA VAL A 131 -24.57 -8.27 -11.88
C VAL A 131 -23.09 -8.53 -12.16
N PRO A 132 -22.75 -9.02 -13.36
CA PRO A 132 -21.35 -9.19 -13.71
C PRO A 132 -20.70 -7.81 -13.60
N VAL A 133 -19.78 -7.65 -12.65
CA VAL A 133 -19.03 -6.40 -12.51
C VAL A 133 -18.33 -6.17 -13.83
N GLU A 134 -18.60 -5.03 -14.43
CA GLU A 134 -18.02 -4.69 -15.72
C GLU A 134 -16.51 -4.43 -15.56
N PRO A 135 -15.64 -4.87 -16.50
CA PRO A 135 -14.20 -4.63 -16.43
C PRO A 135 -13.83 -3.16 -16.21
N ALA A 136 -14.62 -2.23 -16.76
CA ALA A 136 -14.44 -0.79 -16.58
C ALA A 136 -14.61 -0.35 -15.12
N VAL A 137 -15.61 -0.90 -14.41
CA VAL A 137 -15.84 -0.63 -12.98
C VAL A 137 -14.65 -1.13 -12.16
N THR A 138 -14.18 -2.35 -12.44
CA THR A 138 -13.00 -2.91 -11.76
C THR A 138 -11.74 -2.07 -11.98
N LEU A 139 -11.48 -1.64 -13.22
CA LEU A 139 -10.34 -0.76 -13.51
C LEU A 139 -10.47 0.60 -12.82
N SER A 140 -11.67 1.17 -12.76
CA SER A 140 -11.91 2.44 -12.03
C SER A 140 -11.65 2.30 -10.53
N GLY A 141 -12.05 1.18 -9.93
CA GLY A 141 -11.77 0.85 -8.53
C GLY A 141 -10.27 0.67 -8.26
N LEU A 142 -9.56 -0.03 -9.16
CA LEU A 142 -8.11 -0.16 -9.07
C LEU A 142 -7.40 1.19 -9.18
N ARG A 143 -7.81 2.08 -10.09
CA ARG A 143 -7.24 3.44 -10.19
C ARG A 143 -7.43 4.22 -8.88
N ALA A 144 -8.62 4.15 -8.29
CA ALA A 144 -8.89 4.81 -7.01
C ALA A 144 -8.00 4.26 -5.88
N ALA A 145 -7.81 2.94 -5.82
CA ALA A 145 -6.92 2.30 -4.84
C ALA A 145 -5.45 2.70 -5.06
N VAL A 146 -4.97 2.72 -6.30
CA VAL A 146 -3.61 3.18 -6.66
C VAL A 146 -3.40 4.63 -6.22
N ARG A 147 -4.36 5.51 -6.53
CA ARG A 147 -4.28 6.93 -6.15
C ARG A 147 -4.25 7.11 -4.64
N ALA A 148 -5.11 6.38 -3.91
CA ALA A 148 -5.12 6.40 -2.45
C ALA A 148 -3.74 6.00 -1.89
N SER A 149 -3.18 4.88 -2.37
CA SER A 149 -1.86 4.42 -1.93
C SER A 149 -0.70 5.35 -2.33
N GLY A 150 -0.82 6.02 -3.47
CA GLY A 150 0.12 7.07 -3.88
C GLY A 150 0.07 8.28 -2.95
N SER A 151 -1.14 8.72 -2.58
CA SER A 151 -1.36 9.86 -1.68
C SER A 151 -0.88 9.59 -0.26
N ALA A 152 -1.10 8.39 0.27
CA ALA A 152 -0.59 7.97 1.58
C ALA A 152 0.94 7.94 1.59
N ALA A 153 1.58 7.38 0.55
CA ALA A 153 3.03 7.41 0.42
C ALA A 153 3.55 8.86 0.36
N ALA A 154 2.92 9.75 -0.41
CA ALA A 154 3.30 11.15 -0.48
C ALA A 154 3.20 11.86 0.88
N ALA A 155 2.13 11.59 1.65
CA ALA A 155 1.95 12.14 2.99
C ALA A 155 3.06 11.66 3.95
N VAL A 156 3.39 10.37 3.93
CA VAL A 156 4.48 9.82 4.76
C VAL A 156 5.85 10.35 4.32
N CYS A 157 6.06 10.58 3.03
CA CYS A 157 7.30 11.15 2.52
C CYS A 157 7.62 12.52 3.15
N ALA A 158 6.60 13.34 3.44
CA ALA A 158 6.77 14.67 4.03
C ALA A 158 7.28 14.63 5.48
N THR A 159 7.09 13.51 6.19
CA THR A 159 7.45 13.37 7.62
C THR A 159 8.57 12.35 7.85
N THR A 160 9.06 11.71 6.80
CA THR A 160 10.06 10.63 6.87
C THR A 160 11.48 11.18 6.86
N THR A 161 12.42 10.46 7.47
CA THR A 161 13.85 10.82 7.46
C THR A 161 14.45 10.74 6.05
N ALA A 162 15.54 11.49 5.82
CA ALA A 162 16.21 11.56 4.52
C ALA A 162 16.67 10.19 3.97
N GLU A 163 16.94 9.22 4.85
CA GLU A 163 17.34 7.86 4.46
C GLU A 163 16.21 7.08 3.79
N ARG A 164 14.97 7.25 4.27
CA ARG A 164 13.78 6.53 3.80
C ARG A 164 12.98 7.32 2.76
N ALA A 165 13.14 8.63 2.69
CA ALA A 165 12.44 9.49 1.74
C ALA A 165 12.59 9.06 0.26
N PRO A 166 13.76 8.60 -0.24
CA PRO A 166 13.88 8.13 -1.62
C PRO A 166 13.02 6.90 -1.92
N LEU A 167 12.95 5.96 -0.97
CA LEU A 167 12.08 4.78 -1.07
C LEU A 167 10.62 5.22 -1.19
N VAL A 168 10.14 6.04 -0.26
CA VAL A 168 8.74 6.48 -0.22
C VAL A 168 8.38 7.35 -1.44
N GLY A 169 9.30 8.22 -1.87
CA GLY A 169 9.14 9.00 -3.10
C GLY A 169 9.02 8.11 -4.34
N SER A 170 9.79 7.03 -4.43
CA SER A 170 9.67 6.06 -5.53
C SER A 170 8.32 5.33 -5.54
N LEU A 171 7.71 5.08 -4.38
CA LEU A 171 6.38 4.47 -4.27
C LEU A 171 5.28 5.40 -4.78
N ALA A 172 5.36 6.69 -4.42
CA ALA A 172 4.44 7.72 -4.90
C ALA A 172 4.56 7.91 -6.42
N ALA A 173 5.79 7.97 -6.94
CA ALA A 173 6.03 8.06 -8.38
C ALA A 173 5.50 6.84 -9.15
N ALA A 174 5.73 5.63 -8.64
CA ALA A 174 5.20 4.41 -9.25
C ALA A 174 3.67 4.37 -9.25
N ALA A 175 3.01 4.84 -8.17
CA ALA A 175 1.56 4.93 -8.13
C ALA A 175 1.01 5.87 -9.23
N ALA A 176 1.65 7.03 -9.44
CA ALA A 176 1.27 7.92 -10.55
C ALA A 176 1.42 7.24 -11.92
N CYS A 177 2.49 6.48 -12.13
CA CYS A 177 2.67 5.69 -13.37
C CYS A 177 1.59 4.62 -13.53
N HIS A 178 1.26 3.90 -12.44
CA HIS A 178 0.21 2.87 -12.47
C HIS A 178 -1.16 3.47 -12.77
N GLU A 179 -1.47 4.65 -12.24
CA GLU A 179 -2.72 5.35 -12.54
C GLU A 179 -2.84 5.68 -14.03
N LEU A 180 -1.77 6.18 -14.66
CA LEU A 180 -1.72 6.41 -16.11
C LEU A 180 -1.85 5.10 -16.90
N LEU A 181 -1.15 4.04 -16.48
CA LEU A 181 -1.21 2.74 -17.13
C LEU A 181 -2.52 2.00 -16.94
N LEU A 182 -3.37 2.41 -15.99
CA LEU A 182 -4.70 1.88 -15.79
C LEU A 182 -5.76 2.69 -16.53
N SER A 183 -5.48 3.92 -16.98
CA SER A 183 -6.40 4.79 -17.74
C SER A 183 -6.93 4.16 -19.03
#